data_AF-A0A9E5DU53-F1
#
_entry.id   AF-A0A9E5DU53-F1
#
_cell.length_a   1.000
_cell.length_b   1.000
_cell.length_c   1.000
_cell.angle_alpha   90.00
_cell.angle_beta   90.00
_cell.angle_gamma   90.00
#
_symmetry.space_group_name_H-M   'P 1'
#
loop_
_entity.id
_entity.type
_entity.pdbx_description
1 polymer ?
#
loop_
_entity_poly.entity_id
_entity_poly.type
_entity_poly.pdbx_seq_one_letter_code
_entity_poly.pdbx_strand_id
1 'polypeptide(L)'
;MSGAAGNDETPAPLKKFQHRLAAGIPAATILGRSNATAVPSPTIRITAVAVAGSSHSDAADWFELTNIGRAAVDSTGWKMDDNSFLAASAVALSGVTSINPGQSVVCAETSHLATTKAAFISAWFAGRALRRSQWALIPAAAWV
;
A
#
# COMPACT_ATOMS: atom_id res chain seq x y z
N MET A 1 -31.18 30.17 31.41
CA MET A 1 -31.18 28.94 30.60
C MET A 1 -29.78 28.76 30.03
N SER A 2 -28.94 27.93 30.67
CA SER A 2 -27.59 27.64 30.19
C SER A 2 -27.58 26.18 29.75
N GLY A 3 -27.79 25.93 28.46
CA GLY A 3 -27.61 24.61 27.86
C GLY A 3 -26.22 24.56 27.23
N ALA A 4 -25.27 23.92 27.90
CA ALA A 4 -24.05 23.46 27.25
C ALA A 4 -24.41 22.14 26.54
N ALA A 5 -24.57 22.19 25.22
CA ALA A 5 -24.65 20.99 24.41
C ALA A 5 -23.26 20.38 24.35
N GLY A 6 -23.14 19.16 24.88
CA GLY A 6 -21.89 18.41 24.93
C GLY A 6 -21.32 18.20 23.53
N ASN A 7 -20.06 18.58 23.39
CA ASN A 7 -19.14 18.02 22.42
C ASN A 7 -18.81 16.58 22.85
N ASP A 8 -19.77 15.67 22.65
CA ASP A 8 -19.52 14.23 22.65
C ASP A 8 -18.83 13.85 21.33
N GLU A 9 -17.57 14.26 21.21
CA GLU A 9 -16.64 13.71 20.23
C GLU A 9 -16.31 12.29 20.69
N THR A 10 -17.24 11.34 20.54
CA THR A 10 -16.88 9.93 20.53
C THR A 10 -15.78 9.78 19.49
N PRO A 11 -14.52 9.43 19.87
CA PRO A 11 -13.46 9.31 18.90
C PRO A 11 -13.86 8.25 17.89
N ALA A 12 -13.85 8.61 16.61
CA ALA A 12 -14.16 7.69 15.52
C ALA A 12 -13.43 6.35 15.77
N PRO A 13 -14.12 5.20 15.60
CA PRO A 13 -13.53 3.91 15.90
C PRO A 13 -12.21 3.77 15.14
N LEU A 14 -11.18 3.33 15.85
CA LEU A 14 -9.86 3.09 15.28
C LEU A 14 -10.00 2.25 14.01
N LYS A 15 -9.77 2.85 12.84
CA LYS A 15 -9.61 2.12 11.57
C LYS A 15 -8.29 1.35 11.67
N LYS A 16 -8.33 0.17 12.31
CA LYS A 16 -7.12 -0.58 12.67
C LYS A 16 -6.46 -1.15 11.42
N PHE A 17 -5.53 -0.41 10.83
CA PHE A 17 -4.53 -0.96 9.94
C PHE A 17 -3.35 -1.46 10.78
N GLN A 18 -3.29 -2.78 11.04
CA GLN A 18 -2.19 -3.39 11.80
C GLN A 18 -1.21 -4.12 10.86
N HIS A 19 -0.07 -3.50 10.57
CA HIS A 19 1.10 -4.21 10.00
C HIS A 19 1.78 -5.03 11.09
N ARG A 20 1.40 -6.30 11.22
CA ARG A 20 2.25 -7.28 11.92
C ARG A 20 2.97 -8.12 10.87
N LEU A 21 4.20 -7.72 10.50
CA LEU A 21 5.12 -8.61 9.80
C LEU A 21 6.02 -9.30 10.83
N ALA A 22 5.75 -10.58 11.12
CA ALA A 22 6.66 -11.44 11.85
C ALA A 22 7.71 -11.97 10.88
N ALA A 23 8.96 -11.51 10.99
CA ALA A 23 10.10 -12.15 10.33
C ALA A 23 10.90 -12.90 11.40
N GLY A 24 10.61 -14.19 11.55
CA GLY A 24 11.44 -15.15 12.28
C GLY A 24 11.59 -16.40 11.43
N ILE A 25 12.71 -16.56 10.74
CA ILE A 25 13.07 -17.84 10.11
C ILE A 25 14.55 -18.10 10.40
N PRO A 26 14.92 -19.14 11.17
CA PRO A 26 16.31 -19.60 11.21
C PRO A 26 16.68 -20.27 9.89
N ALA A 27 17.92 -20.07 9.45
CA ALA A 27 18.45 -20.67 8.24
C ALA A 27 18.41 -22.21 8.32
N ALA A 28 17.70 -22.85 7.38
CA ALA A 28 17.76 -24.29 7.18
C ALA A 28 18.64 -24.59 5.96
N THR A 29 19.79 -25.21 6.20
CA THR A 29 20.62 -25.85 5.17
C THR A 29 19.85 -27.02 4.57
N ILE A 30 19.60 -27.01 3.26
CA ILE A 30 18.97 -28.14 2.53
C ILE A 30 20.00 -28.76 1.60
N LEU A 31 20.31 -30.04 1.85
CA LEU A 31 21.03 -30.92 0.93
C LEU A 31 20.00 -31.59 0.00
N GLY A 32 20.15 -31.38 -1.32
CA GLY A 32 19.47 -32.12 -2.39
C GLY A 32 18.02 -31.71 -2.66
N ARG A 33 17.76 -31.18 -3.86
CA ARG A 33 16.40 -31.09 -4.43
C ARG A 33 16.40 -31.50 -5.90
N SER A 34 15.55 -32.46 -6.23
CA SER A 34 15.09 -32.73 -7.58
C SER A 34 14.44 -31.46 -8.15
N ASN A 35 14.72 -31.12 -9.41
CA ASN A 35 14.12 -29.98 -10.12
C ASN A 35 12.62 -30.20 -10.34
N ALA A 36 11.80 -29.89 -9.33
CA ALA A 36 10.43 -29.46 -9.57
C ALA A 36 10.52 -28.01 -10.05
N THR A 37 10.11 -27.72 -11.28
CA THR A 37 9.82 -26.36 -11.74
C THR A 37 8.63 -25.84 -10.95
N ALA A 38 8.89 -25.38 -9.72
CA ALA A 38 7.93 -24.63 -8.96
C ALA A 38 7.60 -23.39 -9.80
N VAL A 39 6.33 -23.23 -10.20
CA VAL A 39 5.85 -21.93 -10.69
C VAL A 39 6.17 -20.95 -9.55
N PRO A 40 7.09 -19.99 -9.74
CA PRO A 40 7.42 -19.07 -8.67
C PRO A 40 6.13 -18.37 -8.25
N SER A 41 5.78 -18.47 -6.97
CA SER A 41 4.63 -17.74 -6.45
C SER A 41 4.83 -16.25 -6.69
N PRO A 42 3.78 -15.48 -7.05
CA PRO A 42 3.94 -14.05 -7.28
C PRO A 42 4.52 -13.42 -6.02
N THR A 43 5.67 -12.78 -6.21
CA THR A 43 6.45 -12.19 -5.13
C THR A 43 5.80 -10.91 -4.61
N ILE A 44 4.99 -10.24 -5.45
CA ILE A 44 4.16 -9.09 -5.07
C ILE A 44 2.70 -9.50 -4.93
N ARG A 45 2.02 -8.98 -3.91
CA ARG A 45 0.57 -9.06 -3.73
C ARG A 45 -0.03 -7.70 -3.45
N ILE A 46 -1.27 -7.50 -3.89
CA ILE A 46 -2.12 -6.43 -3.36
C ILE A 46 -2.58 -6.87 -1.97
N THR A 47 -2.20 -6.13 -0.93
CA THR A 47 -2.47 -6.47 0.48
C THR A 47 -3.53 -5.59 1.14
N ALA A 48 -3.82 -4.44 0.54
CA ALA A 48 -4.90 -3.56 0.97
C ALA A 48 -5.41 -2.73 -0.22
N VAL A 49 -6.67 -2.32 -0.14
CA VAL A 49 -7.34 -1.41 -1.08
C VAL A 49 -8.26 -0.48 -0.30
N ALA A 50 -8.41 0.76 -0.77
CA ALA A 50 -9.45 1.66 -0.26
C ALA A 50 -10.85 1.11 -0.62
N VAL A 51 -11.76 1.03 0.35
CA VAL A 51 -13.12 0.47 0.15
C VAL A 51 -14.17 1.56 -0.12
N ALA A 52 -13.93 2.80 0.32
CA ALA A 52 -14.89 3.91 0.23
C ALA A 52 -14.49 5.00 -0.80
N GLY A 53 -13.42 4.76 -1.54
CA GLY A 53 -12.81 5.76 -2.42
C GLY A 53 -12.45 7.08 -1.71
N SER A 54 -12.24 8.13 -2.48
CA SER A 54 -11.84 9.48 -2.05
C SER A 54 -12.93 10.25 -1.28
N SER A 55 -14.10 9.62 -1.09
CA SER A 55 -15.26 10.19 -0.37
C SER A 55 -15.09 10.22 1.16
N HIS A 56 -14.10 9.50 1.69
CA HIS A 56 -13.64 9.68 3.06
C HIS A 56 -12.51 10.72 3.10
N SER A 57 -12.29 11.34 4.25
CA SER A 57 -11.13 12.21 4.55
C SER A 57 -9.75 11.51 4.45
N ASP A 58 -9.69 10.33 3.81
CA ASP A 58 -8.62 9.34 3.76
C ASP A 58 -7.53 9.65 2.70
N ALA A 59 -7.43 10.91 2.25
CA ALA A 59 -6.29 11.49 1.52
C ALA A 59 -6.07 11.16 0.03
N ALA A 60 -6.67 10.09 -0.51
CA ALA A 60 -6.70 9.71 -1.94
C ALA A 60 -7.33 8.31 -2.11
N ASP A 61 -7.65 7.90 -3.34
CA ASP A 61 -7.79 6.47 -3.67
C ASP A 61 -6.41 5.80 -3.59
N TRP A 62 -6.35 4.62 -2.98
CA TRP A 62 -5.09 3.94 -2.75
C TRP A 62 -5.21 2.42 -2.67
N PHE A 63 -4.10 1.75 -2.97
CA PHE A 63 -3.88 0.34 -2.67
C PHE A 63 -2.46 0.11 -2.17
N GLU A 64 -2.22 -1.04 -1.58
CA GLU A 64 -0.90 -1.44 -1.11
C GLU A 64 -0.38 -2.66 -1.86
N LEU A 65 0.87 -2.57 -2.31
CA LEU A 65 1.66 -3.70 -2.80
C LEU A 65 2.62 -4.17 -1.72
N THR A 66 2.69 -5.47 -1.46
CA THR A 66 3.69 -6.04 -0.55
C THR A 66 4.52 -7.11 -1.25
N ASN A 67 5.86 -7.00 -1.11
CA ASN A 67 6.76 -8.07 -1.48
C ASN A 67 6.79 -9.16 -0.38
N ILE A 68 6.12 -10.27 -0.65
CA ILE A 68 6.05 -11.43 0.25
C ILE A 68 7.11 -12.50 -0.07
N GLY A 69 7.93 -12.30 -1.10
CA GLY A 69 9.00 -13.23 -1.45
C GLY A 69 10.31 -12.92 -0.74
N ARG A 70 11.40 -13.49 -1.28
CA ARG A 70 12.73 -13.50 -0.64
C ARG A 70 13.79 -12.70 -1.37
N ALA A 71 13.45 -12.11 -2.53
CA ALA A 71 14.34 -11.26 -3.31
C ALA A 71 13.69 -9.89 -3.58
N ALA A 72 14.50 -8.88 -3.84
CA ALA A 72 14.00 -7.58 -4.26
C ALA A 72 13.36 -7.69 -5.65
N VAL A 73 12.29 -6.93 -5.87
CA VAL A 73 11.59 -6.83 -7.15
C VAL A 73 11.89 -5.47 -7.76
N ASP A 74 12.28 -5.44 -9.03
CA ASP A 74 12.38 -4.21 -9.81
C ASP A 74 10.96 -3.78 -10.25
N SER A 75 10.57 -2.58 -9.84
CA SER A 75 9.26 -1.98 -10.15
C SER A 75 9.35 -0.85 -11.17
N THR A 76 10.49 -0.70 -11.83
CA THR A 76 10.71 0.34 -12.84
C THR A 76 9.71 0.19 -13.99
N GLY A 77 9.01 1.28 -14.30
CA GLY A 77 8.04 1.31 -15.41
C GLY A 77 6.74 0.56 -15.16
N TRP A 78 6.48 0.12 -13.92
CA TRP A 78 5.21 -0.51 -13.57
C TRP A 78 4.03 0.44 -13.78
N LYS A 79 2.90 -0.16 -14.12
CA LYS A 79 1.66 0.56 -14.40
C LYS A 79 0.49 -0.11 -13.69
N MET A 80 -0.61 0.63 -13.55
CA MET A 80 -1.87 0.14 -13.00
C MET A 80 -3.03 0.48 -13.97
N ASP A 81 -4.01 -0.41 -14.02
CA ASP A 81 -5.30 -0.22 -14.69
C ASP A 81 -6.35 -1.00 -13.87
N ASP A 82 -7.45 -0.35 -13.52
CA ASP A 82 -8.52 -0.90 -12.67
C ASP A 82 -9.83 -1.15 -13.42
N ASN A 83 -9.86 -0.88 -14.73
CA ASN A 83 -11.10 -0.90 -15.51
C ASN A 83 -10.92 -1.53 -16.91
N SER A 84 -9.96 -1.05 -17.69
CA SER A 84 -9.96 -1.30 -19.14
C SER A 84 -9.35 -2.64 -19.54
N PHE A 85 -8.50 -3.21 -18.69
CA PHE A 85 -7.63 -4.35 -18.99
C PHE A 85 -6.70 -4.13 -20.20
N LEU A 86 -6.44 -2.88 -20.56
CA LEU A 86 -5.61 -2.49 -21.71
C LEU A 86 -4.31 -1.85 -21.23
N ALA A 87 -3.17 -2.47 -21.56
CA ALA A 87 -1.85 -1.96 -21.22
C ALA A 87 -1.57 -0.54 -21.76
N ALA A 88 -2.28 -0.13 -22.82
CA ALA A 88 -2.19 1.20 -23.40
C ALA A 88 -2.85 2.28 -22.53
N SER A 89 -3.92 1.93 -21.81
CA SER A 89 -4.64 2.82 -20.87
C SER A 89 -4.01 2.82 -19.48
N ALA A 90 -3.15 1.84 -19.19
CA ALA A 90 -2.51 1.71 -17.88
C ALA A 90 -1.60 2.91 -17.55
N VAL A 91 -1.70 3.35 -16.30
CA VAL A 91 -1.08 4.56 -15.77
C VAL A 91 0.20 4.21 -15.04
N ALA A 92 1.27 4.95 -15.27
CA ALA A 92 2.56 4.69 -14.65
C ALA A 92 2.55 4.93 -13.14
N LEU A 93 3.11 3.98 -12.40
CA LEU A 93 3.52 4.16 -11.01
C LEU A 93 4.85 4.90 -10.98
N SER A 94 4.97 5.91 -10.12
CA SER A 94 6.20 6.69 -9.95
C SER A 94 6.63 6.79 -8.50
N GLY A 95 7.92 7.06 -8.25
CA GLY A 95 8.48 7.22 -6.90
C GLY A 95 9.04 5.94 -6.26
N VAL A 96 8.85 4.77 -6.87
CA VAL A 96 9.44 3.49 -6.42
C VAL A 96 9.93 2.67 -7.61
N THR A 97 11.20 2.27 -7.58
CA THR A 97 11.84 1.42 -8.61
C THR A 97 12.29 0.06 -8.08
N SER A 98 12.25 -0.16 -6.76
CA SER A 98 12.53 -1.47 -6.19
C SER A 98 11.79 -1.68 -4.87
N ILE A 99 11.32 -2.91 -4.65
CA ILE A 99 10.62 -3.34 -3.45
C ILE A 99 11.38 -4.53 -2.85
N ASN A 100 12.07 -4.34 -1.72
CA ASN A 100 12.81 -5.41 -1.04
C ASN A 100 11.87 -6.42 -0.36
N PRO A 101 12.37 -7.62 0.00
CA PRO A 101 11.62 -8.60 0.76
C PRO A 101 10.98 -8.02 2.03
N GLY A 102 9.67 -8.22 2.18
CA GLY A 102 8.89 -7.72 3.31
C GLY A 102 8.65 -6.21 3.31
N GLN A 103 9.00 -5.48 2.24
CA GLN A 103 8.59 -4.08 2.07
C GLN A 103 7.20 -4.00 1.44
N SER A 104 6.50 -2.93 1.83
CA SER A 104 5.21 -2.54 1.26
C SER A 104 5.30 -1.16 0.62
N VAL A 105 4.53 -0.95 -0.43
CA VAL A 105 4.38 0.31 -1.16
C VAL A 105 2.92 0.70 -1.13
N VAL A 106 2.62 1.89 -0.59
CA VAL A 106 1.30 2.50 -0.75
C VAL A 106 1.30 3.26 -2.07
N CYS A 107 0.44 2.85 -2.99
CA CYS A 107 0.19 3.50 -4.28
C CYS A 107 -1.05 4.37 -4.13
N ALA A 108 -0.90 5.69 -4.26
CA ALA A 108 -2.00 6.63 -4.06
C ALA A 108 -2.23 7.50 -5.29
N GLU A 109 -3.50 7.71 -5.64
CA GLU A 109 -3.93 8.67 -6.66
C GLU A 109 -3.74 10.09 -6.15
N THR A 110 -2.67 10.75 -6.57
CA THR A 110 -2.33 12.10 -6.09
C THR A 110 -1.43 12.84 -7.06
N SER A 111 -1.53 14.17 -7.06
CA SER A 111 -0.53 15.07 -7.65
C SER A 111 0.52 15.55 -6.62
N HIS A 112 0.28 15.30 -5.32
CA HIS A 112 1.07 15.83 -4.21
C HIS A 112 1.36 14.73 -3.16
N LEU A 113 2.30 13.84 -3.49
CA LEU A 113 2.60 12.64 -2.69
C LEU A 113 2.91 12.94 -1.22
N ALA A 114 3.62 14.05 -0.93
CA ALA A 114 3.98 14.43 0.44
C ALA A 114 2.74 14.76 1.30
N THR A 115 1.81 15.55 0.76
CA THR A 115 0.58 15.95 1.44
C THR A 115 -0.35 14.76 1.63
N THR A 116 -0.55 13.95 0.58
CA THR A 116 -1.38 12.74 0.64
C THR A 116 -0.83 11.75 1.67
N LYS A 117 0.49 11.52 1.69
CA LYS A 117 1.13 10.67 2.69
C LYS A 117 0.87 11.15 4.12
N ALA A 118 1.02 12.46 4.38
CA ALA A 118 0.81 13.02 5.70
C ALA A 118 -0.65 12.83 6.18
N ALA A 119 -1.61 13.15 5.32
CA ALA A 119 -3.03 12.99 5.61
C ALA A 119 -3.41 11.50 5.81
N PHE A 120 -2.88 10.59 5.00
CA PHE A 120 -3.10 9.15 5.15
C PHE A 120 -2.59 8.62 6.49
N ILE A 121 -1.34 8.98 6.87
CA ILE A 121 -0.77 8.57 8.16
C ILE A 121 -1.60 9.12 9.32
N SER A 122 -2.12 10.34 9.19
CA SER A 122 -3.04 10.91 10.18
C SER A 122 -4.33 10.09 10.30
N ALA A 123 -4.98 9.80 9.18
CA ALA A 123 -6.28 9.13 9.15
C ALA A 123 -6.23 7.65 9.56
N TRP A 124 -5.23 6.90 9.10
CA TRP A 124 -5.18 5.44 9.24
C TRP A 124 -4.27 4.95 10.37
N PHE A 125 -3.36 5.80 10.84
CA PHE A 125 -2.35 5.43 11.84
C PHE A 125 -2.30 6.36 13.04
N ALA A 126 -3.30 7.25 13.16
CA ALA A 126 -3.34 8.27 14.21
C ALA A 126 -2.01 9.04 14.31
N GLY A 127 -1.44 9.39 13.16
CA GLY A 127 -0.19 10.15 13.06
C GLY A 127 1.11 9.35 13.26
N ARG A 128 1.02 8.03 13.46
CA ARG A 128 2.21 7.20 13.70
C ARG A 128 2.87 6.77 12.39
N ALA A 129 4.15 7.08 12.24
CA ALA A 129 4.91 6.72 11.05
C ALA A 129 4.96 5.20 10.83
N LEU A 130 4.84 4.79 9.57
CA LEU A 130 4.96 3.41 9.16
C LEU A 130 6.42 2.97 9.18
N ARG A 131 6.71 1.83 9.82
CA ARG A 131 8.02 1.20 9.69
C ARG A 131 8.05 0.45 8.34
N ARG A 132 9.03 0.77 7.49
CA ARG A 132 9.36 0.07 6.23
C ARG A 132 8.35 0.17 5.09
N SER A 133 7.58 1.26 5.01
CA SER A 133 6.70 1.53 3.87
C SER A 133 7.29 2.56 2.91
N GLN A 134 7.36 2.20 1.62
CA GLN A 134 7.61 3.13 0.52
C GLN A 134 6.28 3.68 -0.01
N TRP A 135 6.36 4.71 -0.85
CA TRP A 135 5.21 5.44 -1.37
C TRP A 135 5.36 5.65 -2.86
N ALA A 136 4.36 5.24 -3.62
CA ALA A 136 4.26 5.46 -5.05
C ALA A 136 3.10 6.40 -5.37
N LEU A 137 3.32 7.26 -6.36
CA LEU A 137 2.32 8.17 -6.90
C LEU A 137 1.68 7.55 -8.13
N ILE A 138 0.34 7.64 -8.19
CA ILE A 138 -0.50 7.49 -9.38
C ILE A 138 -1.02 8.90 -9.72
N PRO A 139 -0.82 9.42 -10.94
CA PRO A 139 -1.31 10.74 -11.33
C PRO A 139 -2.84 10.88 -11.17
N ALA A 140 -3.29 11.93 -10.48
CA ALA A 140 -4.71 12.18 -10.12
C ALA A 140 -5.64 12.62 -11.26
N ALA A 141 -5.34 12.25 -12.50
CA ALA A 141 -6.10 12.67 -13.67
C ALA A 141 -6.29 11.54 -14.70
N ALA A 142 -6.18 10.29 -14.26
CA ALA A 142 -6.09 9.14 -15.16
C ALA A 142 -7.31 8.20 -15.06
N TRP A 143 -8.51 8.78 -14.96
CA TRP A 143 -9.74 8.03 -15.16
C TRP A 143 -9.87 7.69 -16.65
N VAL A 144 -9.76 6.40 -16.99
CA VAL A 144 -10.14 5.83 -18.28
C VAL A 144 -11.09 4.66 -18.05
#